data_AF-A0A0C2W4J6-F1
#
_entry.id   AF-A0A0C2W4J6-F1
#
_cell.length_a   1.000
_cell.length_b   1.000
_cell.length_c   1.000
_cell.angle_alpha   90.00
_cell.angle_beta   90.00
_cell.angle_gamma   90.00
#
_symmetry.space_group_name_H-M   'P 1'
#
loop_
_entity.id
_entity.type
_entity.pdbx_description
1 polymer ?
#
loop_
_entity_poly.entity_id
_entity_poly.type
_entity_poly.pdbx_seq_one_letter_code
_entity_poly.pdbx_strand_id
1 'polypeptide(L)'
;MFNINDYPFDEEHNYLEIGGEAMIFHCHHYITNLQRTILDAEYIESSRFLIGSAADSLYYQLSNLCKGLSVDESKKMAQDIYKCFGYGLIDLSSMDESGCTLTTTKSFFSKTWEMKFGRSKKPVDYYTSGFLAAAYAVIYNKELKNIQAMQTTCMACGDETNTHIIKLGECNFDIYPPKQPVRFKDVPKLKIDWEHEQTITNAFLGAHATMVGNEIGLIPAFGVYLVRNQSDYVNRLQFEFVHQMRQVAGEYGTTLAGELLMEAGYACGFFTYGGIMTSPEWEGAVKPYLKTKEDWIKALASLVNTMGWGYHTAIELSQQKAVFRNYNDFEDLSYMRMYGNSEYPVHWANSGGFTGLMQLVYNTDLVHGKKIETEEGFRAMRRSKEGYKTKMTKGISCGDDFLEVEVYL
;
A
#
# COMPACT_ATOMS: atom_id res chain seq x y z
N MET A 1 14.24 -21.84 -1.99
CA MET A 1 13.06 -21.32 -2.73
C MET A 1 12.22 -20.50 -1.74
N PHE A 2 11.58 -19.40 -2.14
CA PHE A 2 11.09 -18.36 -1.20
C PHE A 2 10.17 -18.93 -0.10
N ASN A 3 10.43 -18.54 1.15
CA ASN A 3 9.61 -18.88 2.31
C ASN A 3 9.39 -17.62 3.17
N ILE A 4 8.13 -17.23 3.36
CA ILE A 4 7.78 -16.04 4.14
C ILE A 4 8.18 -16.15 5.62
N ASN A 5 8.26 -17.38 6.15
CA ASN A 5 8.59 -17.62 7.55
C ASN A 5 10.08 -17.35 7.88
N ASP A 6 10.92 -17.14 6.87
CA ASP A 6 12.32 -16.78 7.06
C ASP A 6 12.48 -15.29 7.42
N TYR A 7 11.37 -14.52 7.39
CA TYR A 7 11.34 -13.07 7.65
C TYR A 7 10.39 -12.78 8.83
N PRO A 8 10.92 -12.69 10.06
CA PRO A 8 10.10 -12.40 11.24
C PRO A 8 9.60 -10.95 11.23
N PHE A 9 8.40 -10.74 11.77
CA PHE A 9 7.89 -9.40 12.03
C PHE A 9 8.67 -8.76 13.19
N ASP A 10 9.11 -7.52 13.00
CA ASP A 10 9.74 -6.70 14.02
C ASP A 10 8.65 -6.02 14.86
N GLU A 11 8.35 -6.63 16.01
CA GLU A 11 7.36 -6.11 16.97
C GLU A 11 7.81 -4.79 17.62
N GLU A 12 9.11 -4.58 17.78
CA GLU A 12 9.67 -3.37 18.37
C GLU A 12 9.43 -2.17 17.47
N HIS A 13 9.46 -2.34 16.15
CA HIS A 13 9.27 -1.25 15.19
C HIS A 13 7.92 -1.30 14.45
N ASN A 14 7.11 -2.35 14.66
CA ASN A 14 5.85 -2.62 13.94
C ASN A 14 6.06 -2.70 12.42
N TYR A 15 7.06 -3.48 12.04
CA TYR A 15 7.72 -3.44 10.74
C TYR A 15 8.01 -4.86 10.22
N LEU A 16 8.01 -5.06 8.91
CA LEU A 16 8.52 -6.28 8.28
C LEU A 16 9.50 -5.90 7.19
N GLU A 17 10.69 -6.50 7.20
CA GLU A 17 11.66 -6.37 6.11
C GLU A 17 11.75 -7.66 5.31
N ILE A 18 11.73 -7.56 3.98
CA ILE A 18 12.07 -8.67 3.10
C ILE A 18 13.05 -8.16 2.04
N GLY A 19 14.26 -8.73 2.03
CA GLY A 19 15.29 -8.37 1.05
C GLY A 19 15.72 -6.90 1.09
N GLY A 20 15.71 -6.25 2.26
CA GLY A 20 16.07 -4.83 2.40
C GLY A 20 14.94 -3.85 2.08
N GLU A 21 13.73 -4.34 1.80
CA GLU A 21 12.53 -3.51 1.60
C GLU A 21 11.53 -3.70 2.73
N ALA A 22 11.04 -2.56 3.21
CA ALA A 22 9.89 -2.45 4.11
C ALA A 22 8.64 -3.02 3.44
N MET A 23 7.93 -3.92 4.12
CA MET A 23 6.74 -4.57 3.59
C MET A 23 5.49 -4.16 4.38
N ILE A 24 4.46 -3.76 3.65
CA ILE A 24 3.17 -3.34 4.21
C ILE A 24 2.04 -4.10 3.53
N PHE A 25 0.97 -4.38 4.27
CA PHE A 25 -0.28 -4.78 3.63
C PHE A 25 -1.06 -3.56 3.18
N HIS A 26 -1.66 -3.63 1.99
CA HIS A 26 -2.76 -2.76 1.63
C HIS A 26 -3.86 -3.59 0.97
N CYS A 27 -5.08 -3.06 0.97
CA CYS A 27 -6.15 -3.66 0.20
C CYS A 27 -6.21 -3.07 -1.21
N HIS A 28 -6.91 -3.79 -2.08
CA HIS A 28 -7.19 -3.33 -3.42
C HIS A 28 -7.92 -1.98 -3.48
N HIS A 29 -8.77 -1.63 -2.50
CA HIS A 29 -9.45 -0.32 -2.53
C HIS A 29 -8.47 0.84 -2.42
N TYR A 30 -7.43 0.73 -1.59
CA TYR A 30 -6.42 1.79 -1.51
C TYR A 30 -5.58 1.84 -2.79
N ILE A 31 -4.98 0.71 -3.17
CA ILE A 31 -4.06 0.65 -4.31
C ILE A 31 -4.73 1.11 -5.61
N THR A 32 -5.97 0.65 -5.88
CA THR A 32 -6.69 1.06 -7.09
C THR A 32 -7.17 2.51 -7.04
N ASN A 33 -7.57 3.03 -5.89
CA ASN A 33 -7.91 4.46 -5.75
C ASN A 33 -6.68 5.35 -5.94
N LEU A 34 -5.55 5.03 -5.30
CA LEU A 34 -4.30 5.75 -5.48
C LEU A 34 -3.92 5.80 -6.95
N GLN A 35 -3.95 4.65 -7.61
CA GLN A 35 -3.63 4.57 -9.03
C GLN A 35 -4.62 5.35 -9.90
N ARG A 36 -5.92 5.30 -9.58
CA ARG A 36 -6.92 6.09 -10.30
C ARG A 36 -6.71 7.58 -10.13
N THR A 37 -6.44 8.06 -8.91
CA THR A 37 -6.10 9.46 -8.64
C THR A 37 -4.96 9.93 -9.53
N ILE A 38 -3.93 9.10 -9.70
CA ILE A 38 -2.78 9.39 -10.55
C ILE A 38 -3.15 9.37 -12.04
N LEU A 39 -3.91 8.36 -12.49
CA LEU A 39 -4.24 8.18 -13.90
C LEU A 39 -5.28 9.20 -14.42
N ASP A 40 -6.16 9.70 -13.55
CA ASP A 40 -7.16 10.72 -13.88
C ASP A 40 -6.51 12.09 -14.14
N ALA A 41 -5.29 12.33 -13.67
CA ALA A 41 -4.47 13.48 -14.03
C ALA A 41 -3.82 13.29 -15.43
N GLU A 42 -4.64 13.32 -16.49
CA GLU A 42 -4.21 13.00 -17.87
C GLU A 42 -3.09 13.90 -18.43
N TYR A 43 -2.83 15.05 -17.80
CA TYR A 43 -1.75 15.97 -18.15
C TYR A 43 -0.38 15.59 -17.56
N ILE A 44 -0.31 14.50 -16.77
CA ILE A 44 0.93 13.94 -16.22
C ILE A 44 1.25 12.63 -16.95
N GLU A 45 2.51 12.45 -17.35
CA GLU A 45 3.01 11.19 -17.93
C GLU A 45 3.26 10.13 -16.85
N SER A 46 2.18 9.69 -16.20
CA SER A 46 2.28 8.88 -14.98
C SER A 46 2.83 7.47 -15.16
N SER A 47 2.77 6.91 -16.36
CA SER A 47 3.31 5.57 -16.64
C SER A 47 4.79 5.45 -16.29
N ARG A 48 5.56 6.54 -16.45
CA ARG A 48 7.01 6.54 -16.20
C ARG A 48 7.32 6.27 -14.73
N PHE A 49 6.72 7.04 -13.82
CA PHE A 49 6.96 6.83 -12.40
C PHE A 49 6.18 5.65 -11.82
N LEU A 50 5.03 5.26 -12.40
CA LEU A 50 4.30 4.05 -12.00
C LEU A 50 5.13 2.78 -12.22
N ILE A 51 5.78 2.66 -13.39
CA ILE A 51 6.67 1.53 -13.70
C ILE A 51 7.99 1.68 -12.94
N GLY A 52 8.58 2.88 -12.97
CA GLY A 52 9.87 3.14 -12.35
C GLY A 52 9.88 2.88 -10.85
N SER A 53 8.82 3.27 -10.13
CA SER A 53 8.73 3.08 -8.67
C SER A 53 8.70 1.61 -8.27
N ALA A 54 8.01 0.78 -9.08
CA ALA A 54 7.99 -0.66 -8.90
C ALA A 54 9.36 -1.26 -9.23
N ALA A 55 9.94 -0.87 -10.38
CA ALA A 55 11.25 -1.37 -10.82
C ALA A 55 12.36 -1.04 -9.80
N ASP A 56 12.40 0.17 -9.26
CA ASP A 56 13.37 0.59 -8.24
C ASP A 56 13.27 -0.27 -6.98
N SER A 57 12.09 -0.32 -6.37
CA SER A 57 11.87 -1.05 -5.11
C SER A 57 12.16 -2.54 -5.26
N LEU A 58 11.76 -3.14 -6.38
CA LEU A 58 11.96 -4.57 -6.63
C LEU A 58 13.38 -4.90 -7.06
N TYR A 59 14.10 -4.00 -7.73
CA TYR A 59 15.48 -4.25 -8.12
C TYR A 59 16.37 -4.48 -6.89
N TYR A 60 16.25 -3.63 -5.86
CA TYR A 60 16.99 -3.82 -4.61
C TYR A 60 16.57 -5.11 -3.90
N GLN A 61 15.25 -5.34 -3.77
CA GLN A 61 14.73 -6.54 -3.11
C GLN A 61 15.21 -7.83 -3.79
N LEU A 62 15.02 -7.94 -5.10
CA LEU A 62 15.41 -9.13 -5.87
C LEU A 62 16.93 -9.28 -5.94
N SER A 63 17.70 -8.20 -5.98
CA SER A 63 19.17 -8.28 -5.92
C SER A 63 19.66 -8.98 -4.65
N ASN A 64 19.01 -8.71 -3.52
CA ASN A 64 19.32 -9.37 -2.25
C ASN A 64 18.83 -10.82 -2.21
N LEU A 65 17.59 -11.06 -2.63
CA LEU A 65 16.95 -12.38 -2.56
C LEU A 65 17.51 -13.39 -3.57
N CYS A 66 17.97 -12.92 -4.73
CA CYS A 66 18.55 -13.77 -5.77
C CYS A 66 20.08 -13.88 -5.69
N LYS A 67 20.72 -13.27 -4.68
CA LYS A 67 22.18 -13.28 -4.55
C LYS A 67 22.72 -14.71 -4.47
N GLY A 68 23.56 -15.08 -5.44
CA GLY A 68 24.20 -16.39 -5.51
C GLY A 68 23.32 -17.51 -6.07
N LEU A 69 22.09 -17.20 -6.51
CA LEU A 69 21.22 -18.16 -7.19
C LEU A 69 21.57 -18.26 -8.68
N SER A 70 21.30 -19.42 -9.28
CA SER A 70 21.30 -19.56 -10.75
C SER A 70 20.16 -18.77 -11.41
N VAL A 71 20.19 -18.65 -12.74
CA VAL A 71 19.11 -18.01 -13.51
C VAL A 71 17.75 -18.67 -13.24
N ASP A 72 17.69 -20.00 -13.25
CA ASP A 72 16.44 -20.73 -13.05
C ASP A 72 15.92 -20.61 -11.60
N GLU A 73 16.82 -20.65 -10.62
CA GLU A 73 16.46 -20.42 -9.22
C GLU A 73 16.01 -18.98 -8.98
N SER A 74 16.61 -18.00 -9.65
CA SER A 74 16.22 -16.59 -9.56
C SER A 74 14.85 -16.33 -10.20
N LYS A 75 14.58 -16.95 -11.37
CA LYS A 75 13.24 -16.95 -11.98
C LYS A 75 12.21 -17.57 -11.04
N LYS A 76 12.56 -18.67 -10.36
CA LYS A 76 11.66 -19.32 -9.42
C LYS A 76 11.40 -18.47 -8.19
N MET A 77 12.46 -17.87 -7.62
CA MET A 77 12.38 -16.91 -6.52
C MET A 77 11.43 -15.75 -6.85
N ALA A 78 11.60 -15.11 -8.01
CA ALA A 78 10.73 -14.02 -8.44
C ALA A 78 9.26 -14.45 -8.59
N GLN A 79 8.99 -15.60 -9.21
CA GLN A 79 7.62 -16.13 -9.33
C GLN A 79 6.98 -16.42 -7.97
N ASP A 80 7.75 -16.99 -7.03
CA ASP A 80 7.24 -17.33 -5.70
C ASP A 80 6.95 -16.08 -4.86
N ILE A 81 7.80 -15.06 -4.94
CA ILE A 81 7.55 -13.76 -4.29
C ILE A 81 6.29 -13.12 -4.89
N TYR A 82 6.20 -13.07 -6.23
CA TYR A 82 5.07 -12.46 -6.93
C TYR A 82 3.74 -13.08 -6.47
N LYS A 83 3.70 -14.42 -6.40
CA LYS A 83 2.57 -15.18 -5.88
C LYS A 83 2.36 -14.90 -4.39
N CYS A 84 3.37 -15.09 -3.56
CA CYS A 84 3.27 -14.99 -2.10
C CYS A 84 2.76 -13.61 -1.66
N PHE A 85 3.10 -12.55 -2.39
CA PHE A 85 2.74 -11.17 -2.08
C PHE A 85 1.36 -10.77 -2.59
N GLY A 86 0.67 -11.64 -3.32
CA GLY A 86 -0.73 -11.42 -3.69
C GLY A 86 -0.94 -10.73 -5.04
N TYR A 87 0.07 -10.69 -5.91
CA TYR A 87 -0.01 -10.01 -7.21
C TYR A 87 -0.67 -10.85 -8.31
N GLY A 88 -0.84 -12.15 -8.08
CA GLY A 88 -1.35 -13.12 -9.02
C GLY A 88 -0.29 -14.15 -9.43
N LEU A 89 -0.30 -14.59 -10.69
CA LEU A 89 0.66 -15.56 -11.22
C LEU A 89 1.34 -15.03 -12.48
N ILE A 90 2.64 -15.28 -12.57
CA ILE A 90 3.49 -15.00 -13.73
C ILE A 90 4.28 -16.27 -14.08
N ASP A 91 4.61 -16.43 -15.36
CA ASP A 91 5.48 -17.50 -15.86
C ASP A 91 6.72 -16.86 -16.50
N LEU A 92 7.89 -17.09 -15.89
CA LEU A 92 9.17 -16.55 -16.36
C LEU A 92 9.97 -17.54 -17.21
N SER A 93 9.39 -18.68 -17.60
CA SER A 93 10.06 -19.70 -18.41
C SER A 93 10.56 -19.14 -19.75
N SER A 94 9.79 -18.26 -20.38
CA SER A 94 10.11 -17.62 -21.65
C SER A 94 11.09 -16.44 -21.55
N MET A 95 11.40 -15.96 -20.33
CA MET A 95 12.31 -14.84 -20.17
C MET A 95 13.76 -15.29 -20.40
N ASP A 96 14.48 -14.64 -21.29
CA ASP A 96 15.88 -14.93 -21.62
C ASP A 96 16.72 -13.64 -21.66
N GLU A 97 17.98 -13.72 -22.11
CA GLU A 97 18.87 -12.56 -22.21
C GLU A 97 18.37 -11.45 -23.14
N SER A 98 17.44 -11.74 -24.06
CA SER A 98 16.84 -10.76 -24.97
C SER A 98 15.61 -10.06 -24.41
N GLY A 99 15.06 -10.55 -23.30
CA GLY A 99 13.87 -10.02 -22.64
C GLY A 99 12.76 -11.06 -22.52
N CYS A 100 11.51 -10.61 -22.52
CA CYS A 100 10.34 -11.49 -22.55
C CYS A 100 9.08 -10.81 -23.09
N THR A 101 8.21 -11.62 -23.68
CA THR A 101 6.77 -11.30 -23.76
C THR A 101 6.04 -12.25 -22.81
N LEU A 102 5.42 -11.70 -21.78
CA LEU A 102 4.70 -12.45 -20.76
C LEU A 102 3.21 -12.18 -20.87
N THR A 103 2.40 -13.24 -20.83
CA THR A 103 0.94 -13.14 -20.76
C THR A 103 0.43 -13.73 -19.44
N THR A 104 -0.60 -13.11 -18.84
CA THR A 104 -1.25 -13.65 -17.65
C THR A 104 -2.74 -13.29 -17.60
N THR A 105 -3.53 -14.21 -17.02
CA THR A 105 -4.93 -13.98 -16.64
C THR A 105 -5.10 -13.78 -15.13
N LYS A 106 -4.00 -13.85 -14.36
CA LYS A 106 -3.99 -13.79 -12.90
C LYS A 106 -3.23 -12.55 -12.48
N SER A 107 -3.93 -11.42 -12.44
CA SER A 107 -3.39 -10.12 -12.04
C SER A 107 -4.26 -9.50 -10.97
N PHE A 108 -3.64 -9.10 -9.86
CA PHE A 108 -4.27 -8.30 -8.82
C PHE A 108 -4.79 -6.98 -9.38
N PHE A 109 -3.96 -6.24 -10.10
CA PHE A 109 -4.27 -4.87 -10.55
C PHE A 109 -5.45 -4.84 -11.52
N SER A 110 -5.43 -5.67 -12.57
CA SER A 110 -6.52 -5.65 -13.55
C SER A 110 -7.83 -6.22 -12.99
N LYS A 111 -7.76 -7.33 -12.24
CA LYS A 111 -8.95 -7.94 -11.61
C LYS A 111 -9.63 -6.96 -10.65
N THR A 112 -8.85 -6.33 -9.78
CA THR A 112 -9.41 -5.48 -8.72
C THR A 112 -9.81 -4.11 -9.23
N TRP A 113 -9.17 -3.60 -10.28
CA TRP A 113 -9.64 -2.41 -10.99
C TRP A 113 -11.02 -2.65 -11.58
N GLU A 114 -11.20 -3.72 -12.36
CA GLU A 114 -12.49 -4.02 -12.98
C GLU A 114 -13.59 -4.25 -11.93
N MET A 115 -13.26 -4.96 -10.85
CA MET A 115 -14.19 -5.18 -9.73
C MET A 115 -14.67 -3.87 -9.09
N LYS A 116 -13.80 -2.86 -8.97
CA LYS A 116 -14.13 -1.60 -8.27
C LYS A 116 -14.70 -0.52 -9.19
N PHE A 117 -14.15 -0.38 -10.39
CA PHE A 117 -14.45 0.74 -11.29
C PHE A 117 -15.05 0.32 -12.64
N GLY A 118 -15.12 -0.98 -12.93
CA GLY A 118 -15.44 -1.48 -14.26
C GLY A 118 -14.30 -1.25 -15.25
N ARG A 119 -14.64 -1.08 -16.52
CA ARG A 119 -13.64 -0.98 -17.60
C ARG A 119 -12.79 0.28 -17.51
N SER A 120 -11.48 0.11 -17.64
CA SER A 120 -10.50 1.17 -17.81
C SER A 120 -10.37 1.57 -19.28
N LYS A 121 -10.05 2.85 -19.53
CA LYS A 121 -9.67 3.35 -20.86
C LYS A 121 -8.19 3.13 -21.19
N LYS A 122 -7.35 2.92 -20.17
CA LYS A 122 -5.90 2.77 -20.29
C LYS A 122 -5.44 1.54 -19.50
N PRO A 123 -4.31 0.90 -19.87
CA PRO A 123 -3.71 -0.17 -19.07
C PRO A 123 -3.51 0.24 -17.61
N VAL A 124 -3.56 -0.73 -16.69
CA VAL A 124 -3.51 -0.48 -15.23
C VAL A 124 -2.52 -1.37 -14.50
N ASP A 125 -1.86 -2.31 -15.16
CA ASP A 125 -0.93 -3.24 -14.52
C ASP A 125 0.53 -2.76 -14.67
N TYR A 126 0.79 -1.52 -14.24
CA TYR A 126 2.12 -0.91 -14.32
C TYR A 126 3.11 -1.56 -13.35
N TYR A 127 2.62 -2.01 -12.18
CA TYR A 127 3.44 -2.71 -11.20
C TYR A 127 4.08 -3.96 -11.79
N THR A 128 3.30 -4.80 -12.49
CA THR A 128 3.84 -6.01 -13.12
C THR A 128 4.89 -5.69 -14.17
N SER A 129 4.70 -4.60 -14.94
CA SER A 129 5.72 -4.15 -15.89
C SER A 129 7.03 -3.76 -15.18
N GLY A 130 6.95 -3.00 -14.08
CA GLY A 130 8.14 -2.65 -13.28
C GLY A 130 8.76 -3.86 -12.58
N PHE A 131 7.94 -4.80 -12.10
CA PHE A 131 8.41 -6.06 -11.50
C PHE A 131 9.22 -6.88 -12.50
N LEU A 132 8.71 -7.05 -13.71
CA LEU A 132 9.39 -7.81 -14.74
C LEU A 132 10.67 -7.09 -15.22
N ALA A 133 10.69 -5.76 -15.25
CA ALA A 133 11.89 -4.98 -15.52
C ALA A 133 12.99 -5.23 -14.47
N ALA A 134 12.64 -5.18 -13.19
CA ALA A 134 13.55 -5.48 -12.09
C ALA A 134 14.03 -6.93 -12.10
N ALA A 135 13.12 -7.90 -12.30
CA ALA A 135 13.47 -9.31 -12.39
C ALA A 135 14.43 -9.58 -13.55
N TYR A 136 14.15 -9.03 -14.75
CA TYR A 136 15.04 -9.15 -15.90
C TYR A 136 16.42 -8.53 -15.63
N ALA A 137 16.47 -7.35 -15.02
CA ALA A 137 17.70 -6.68 -14.63
C ALA A 137 18.57 -7.53 -13.70
N VAL A 138 17.96 -8.12 -12.66
CA VAL A 138 18.67 -8.92 -11.65
C VAL A 138 19.10 -10.28 -12.23
N ILE A 139 18.18 -10.99 -12.89
CA ILE A 139 18.42 -12.36 -13.39
C ILE A 139 19.51 -12.38 -14.47
N TYR A 140 19.56 -11.36 -15.33
CA TYR A 140 20.48 -11.30 -16.46
C TYR A 140 21.56 -10.21 -16.33
N ASN A 141 21.74 -9.68 -15.11
CA ASN A 141 22.75 -8.67 -14.78
C ASN A 141 22.75 -7.49 -15.77
N LYS A 142 21.57 -6.90 -16.00
CA LYS A 142 21.37 -5.70 -16.83
C LYS A 142 21.14 -4.49 -15.92
N GLU A 143 21.45 -3.30 -16.44
CA GLU A 143 21.14 -2.05 -15.75
C GLU A 143 19.71 -1.59 -16.12
N LEU A 144 18.92 -1.13 -15.13
CA LEU A 144 17.55 -0.64 -15.35
C LEU A 144 17.45 0.45 -16.44
N LYS A 145 18.46 1.32 -16.54
CA LYS A 145 18.52 2.40 -17.55
C LYS A 145 18.60 1.90 -19.00
N ASN A 146 18.84 0.60 -19.22
CA ASN A 146 18.92 -0.04 -20.53
C ASN A 146 17.73 -0.97 -20.82
N ILE A 147 16.64 -0.85 -20.06
CA ILE A 147 15.46 -1.72 -20.14
C ILE A 147 14.23 -0.90 -20.51
N GLN A 148 13.44 -1.43 -21.43
CA GLN A 148 12.09 -0.99 -21.70
C GLN A 148 11.07 -1.96 -21.09
N ALA A 149 10.02 -1.41 -20.51
CA ALA A 149 8.93 -2.17 -19.93
C ALA A 149 7.58 -1.54 -20.28
N MET A 150 6.63 -2.34 -20.72
CA MET A 150 5.28 -1.87 -21.03
C MET A 150 4.24 -2.98 -20.93
N GLN A 151 3.00 -2.59 -20.63
CA GLN A 151 1.82 -3.41 -20.78
C GLN A 151 1.15 -3.10 -22.12
N THR A 152 0.99 -4.08 -23.00
CA THR A 152 0.40 -3.90 -24.34
C THR A 152 -1.06 -4.31 -24.43
N THR A 153 -1.51 -5.25 -23.59
CA THR A 153 -2.94 -5.62 -23.44
C THR A 153 -3.31 -5.64 -21.95
N CYS A 154 -4.57 -5.37 -21.64
CA CYS A 154 -5.06 -5.25 -20.27
C CYS A 154 -6.47 -5.80 -20.11
N MET A 155 -6.66 -6.75 -19.19
CA MET A 155 -7.97 -7.30 -18.86
C MET A 155 -8.95 -6.22 -18.39
N ALA A 156 -8.48 -5.22 -17.63
CA ALA A 156 -9.31 -4.09 -17.23
C ALA A 156 -9.77 -3.22 -18.41
N CYS A 157 -9.10 -3.28 -19.57
CA CYS A 157 -9.52 -2.63 -20.80
C CYS A 157 -10.48 -3.49 -21.66
N GLY A 158 -10.74 -4.73 -21.24
CA GLY A 158 -11.59 -5.69 -21.93
C GLY A 158 -10.83 -6.71 -22.79
N ASP A 159 -9.49 -6.75 -22.73
CA ASP A 159 -8.70 -7.79 -23.37
C ASP A 159 -8.81 -9.12 -22.61
N GLU A 160 -8.51 -10.24 -23.26
CA GLU A 160 -8.57 -11.57 -22.62
C GLU A 160 -7.44 -11.79 -21.60
N THR A 161 -6.30 -11.11 -21.78
CA THR A 161 -5.10 -11.28 -20.97
C THR A 161 -4.36 -9.96 -20.75
N ASN A 162 -3.57 -9.89 -19.69
CA ASN A 162 -2.51 -8.88 -19.58
C ASN A 162 -1.29 -9.37 -20.34
N THR A 163 -0.75 -8.54 -21.23
CA THR A 163 0.51 -8.82 -21.94
C THR A 163 1.54 -7.77 -21.58
N HIS A 164 2.72 -8.21 -21.14
CA HIS A 164 3.85 -7.37 -20.78
C HIS A 164 5.04 -7.67 -21.68
N ILE A 165 5.72 -6.63 -22.15
CA ILE A 165 6.93 -6.75 -22.96
C ILE A 165 8.09 -6.10 -22.22
N ILE A 166 9.14 -6.88 -21.98
CA ILE A 166 10.42 -6.44 -21.45
C ILE A 166 11.49 -6.69 -22.51
N LYS A 167 12.32 -5.68 -22.80
CA LYS A 167 13.41 -5.80 -23.76
C LYS A 167 14.51 -4.78 -23.48
N LEU A 168 15.69 -5.00 -24.05
CA LEU A 168 16.74 -3.99 -24.04
C LEU A 168 16.37 -2.78 -24.91
N GLY A 169 16.73 -1.59 -24.45
CA GLY A 169 16.49 -0.34 -25.16
C GLY A 169 16.68 0.89 -24.28
N GLU A 170 16.45 2.07 -24.86
CA GLU A 170 16.40 3.31 -24.09
C GLU A 170 15.26 3.26 -23.08
N CYS A 171 15.57 3.51 -21.80
CA CYS A 171 14.60 3.37 -20.71
C CYS A 171 13.38 4.28 -20.90
N ASN A 172 12.19 3.70 -20.75
CA ASN A 172 10.90 4.38 -20.90
C ASN A 172 10.18 4.62 -19.56
N PHE A 173 10.89 4.49 -18.45
CA PHE A 173 10.39 4.75 -17.10
C PHE A 173 11.42 5.52 -16.29
N ASP A 174 11.01 6.03 -15.13
CA ASP A 174 11.89 6.85 -14.31
C ASP A 174 12.86 5.98 -13.49
N ILE A 175 14.11 6.42 -13.42
CA ILE A 175 15.18 5.80 -12.65
C ILE A 175 15.50 6.71 -11.47
N TYR A 176 15.67 6.11 -10.29
CA TYR A 176 15.86 6.84 -9.05
C TYR A 176 17.28 6.66 -8.49
N PRO A 177 17.78 7.64 -7.73
CA PRO A 177 19.02 7.48 -6.99
C PRO A 177 18.86 6.42 -5.89
N PRO A 178 19.98 5.85 -5.39
CA PRO A 178 19.95 4.96 -4.25
C PRO A 178 19.28 5.57 -3.02
N LYS A 179 18.44 4.78 -2.36
CA LYS A 179 17.73 5.16 -1.14
C LYS A 179 18.67 5.13 0.07
N GLN A 180 18.39 5.97 1.06
CA GLN A 180 19.04 5.89 2.36
C GLN A 180 18.52 4.68 3.15
N PRO A 181 19.29 4.18 4.13
CA PRO A 181 18.82 3.17 5.09
C PRO A 181 17.60 3.66 5.87
N VAL A 182 16.74 2.72 6.28
CA VAL A 182 15.66 3.03 7.24
C VAL A 182 16.28 3.52 8.55
N ARG A 183 15.72 4.58 9.13
CA ARG A 183 16.11 5.11 10.44
C ARG A 183 14.88 5.27 11.30
N PHE A 184 14.67 4.35 12.23
CA PHE A 184 13.59 4.43 13.19
C PHE A 184 13.84 5.55 14.20
N LYS A 185 12.75 6.09 14.75
CA LYS A 185 12.81 7.05 15.85
C LYS A 185 12.82 6.27 17.17
N ASP A 186 13.90 6.40 17.92
CA ASP A 186 14.01 5.83 19.26
C ASP A 186 13.32 6.75 20.27
N VAL A 187 11.99 6.65 20.32
CA VAL A 187 11.14 7.39 21.24
C VAL A 187 10.13 6.46 21.91
N PRO A 188 9.86 6.63 23.22
CA PRO A 188 8.87 5.80 23.91
C PRO A 188 7.48 5.93 23.26
N LYS A 189 6.94 4.79 22.82
CA LYS A 189 5.58 4.73 22.27
C LYS A 189 4.55 4.89 23.37
N LEU A 190 3.60 5.80 23.18
CA LEU A 190 2.40 5.84 24.02
C LEU A 190 1.49 4.67 23.65
N LYS A 191 1.15 3.82 24.62
CA LYS A 191 0.29 2.65 24.40
C LYS A 191 -1.14 3.04 24.00
N ILE A 192 -1.89 2.11 23.42
CA ILE A 192 -3.32 2.30 23.08
C ILE A 192 -4.19 2.50 24.34
N ASP A 193 -3.67 2.06 25.51
CA ASP A 193 -4.34 2.15 26.81
C ASP A 193 -5.72 1.46 26.77
N TRP A 194 -5.66 0.15 26.50
CA TRP A 194 -6.80 -0.74 26.42
C TRP A 194 -6.46 -2.12 26.97
N GLU A 195 -7.30 -2.65 27.85
CA GLU A 195 -7.04 -3.94 28.55
C GLU A 195 -6.90 -5.14 27.61
N HIS A 196 -7.40 -5.05 26.38
CA HIS A 196 -7.39 -6.13 25.40
C HIS A 196 -6.37 -5.95 24.26
N GLU A 197 -5.56 -4.88 24.28
CA GLU A 197 -4.57 -4.55 23.24
C GLU A 197 -3.70 -5.77 22.88
N GLN A 198 -3.01 -6.34 23.87
CA GLN A 198 -2.09 -7.46 23.63
C GLN A 198 -2.81 -8.71 23.10
N THR A 199 -4.03 -8.97 23.56
CA THR A 199 -4.83 -10.10 23.08
C THR A 199 -5.13 -9.97 21.60
N ILE A 200 -5.53 -8.78 21.14
CA ILE A 200 -5.81 -8.53 19.73
C ILE A 200 -4.53 -8.54 18.91
N THR A 201 -3.47 -7.86 19.35
CA THR A 201 -2.17 -7.88 18.66
C THR A 201 -1.68 -9.32 18.47
N ASN A 202 -1.67 -10.14 19.52
CA ASN A 202 -1.24 -11.54 19.43
C ASN A 202 -2.05 -12.37 18.43
N ALA A 203 -3.34 -12.09 18.27
CA ALA A 203 -4.19 -12.79 17.30
C ALA A 203 -3.77 -12.52 15.84
N PHE A 204 -3.10 -11.39 15.57
CA PHE A 204 -2.73 -10.95 14.23
C PHE A 204 -1.22 -10.85 13.96
N LEU A 205 -0.34 -11.08 14.95
CA LEU A 205 1.12 -11.11 14.75
C LEU A 205 1.55 -12.11 13.66
N GLY A 206 0.83 -13.22 13.49
CA GLY A 206 1.06 -14.22 12.43
C GLY A 206 0.51 -13.84 11.05
N ALA A 207 -0.09 -12.66 10.87
CA ALA A 207 -0.78 -12.28 9.64
C ALA A 207 0.18 -12.28 8.44
N HIS A 208 1.39 -11.74 8.57
CA HIS A 208 2.36 -11.72 7.47
C HIS A 208 2.77 -13.12 7.00
N ALA A 209 2.86 -14.09 7.91
CA ALA A 209 3.22 -15.48 7.58
C ALA A 209 2.06 -16.29 6.99
N THR A 210 0.82 -15.94 7.34
CA THR A 210 -0.39 -16.72 7.00
C THR A 210 -1.19 -16.13 5.83
N MET A 211 -1.22 -14.81 5.68
CA MET A 211 -1.89 -14.11 4.59
C MET A 211 -0.99 -14.05 3.37
N VAL A 212 -0.86 -15.19 2.69
CA VAL A 212 -0.05 -15.35 1.47
C VAL A 212 -0.91 -15.74 0.27
N GLY A 213 -0.39 -15.48 -0.94
CA GLY A 213 -1.15 -15.72 -2.16
C GLY A 213 -1.58 -17.18 -2.32
N ASN A 214 -2.88 -17.36 -2.61
CA ASN A 214 -3.52 -18.65 -2.80
C ASN A 214 -3.14 -19.33 -4.13
N GLU A 215 -3.90 -20.32 -4.58
CA GLU A 215 -3.66 -21.05 -5.84
C GLU A 215 -3.63 -20.18 -7.09
N ILE A 216 -4.33 -19.04 -7.09
CA ILE A 216 -4.29 -18.02 -8.16
C ILE A 216 -3.40 -16.83 -7.82
N GLY A 217 -2.63 -16.91 -6.72
CA GLY A 217 -1.67 -15.92 -6.28
C GLY A 217 -2.27 -14.63 -5.72
N LEU A 218 -3.50 -14.68 -5.22
CA LEU A 218 -4.17 -13.53 -4.57
C LEU A 218 -4.33 -13.80 -3.06
N ILE A 219 -4.41 -12.74 -2.25
CA ILE A 219 -4.62 -12.84 -0.80
C ILE A 219 -6.05 -12.36 -0.46
N PRO A 220 -7.06 -13.24 -0.46
CA PRO A 220 -8.38 -12.89 0.06
C PRO A 220 -8.36 -12.94 1.60
N ALA A 221 -8.59 -11.80 2.25
CA ALA A 221 -8.69 -11.70 3.70
C ALA A 221 -9.57 -10.51 4.07
N PHE A 222 -10.27 -10.57 5.21
CA PHE A 222 -11.11 -9.46 5.68
C PHE A 222 -12.20 -9.00 4.68
N GLY A 223 -12.68 -9.91 3.82
CA GLY A 223 -13.65 -9.58 2.78
C GLY A 223 -13.10 -8.73 1.63
N VAL A 224 -11.78 -8.53 1.55
CA VAL A 224 -11.11 -7.78 0.49
C VAL A 224 -9.98 -8.61 -0.12
N TYR A 225 -9.43 -8.16 -1.24
CA TYR A 225 -8.10 -8.61 -1.68
C TYR A 225 -7.04 -7.73 -1.04
N LEU A 226 -6.17 -8.35 -0.24
CA LEU A 226 -4.94 -7.78 0.25
C LEU A 226 -3.81 -8.01 -0.77
N VAL A 227 -2.79 -7.17 -0.63
CA VAL A 227 -1.52 -7.28 -1.33
C VAL A 227 -0.42 -6.82 -0.38
N ARG A 228 0.71 -7.52 -0.37
CA ARG A 228 1.88 -7.18 0.44
C ARG A 228 2.87 -6.39 -0.42
N ASN A 229 2.84 -5.07 -0.31
CA ASN A 229 3.68 -4.18 -1.11
C ASN A 229 4.95 -3.75 -0.39
N GLN A 230 5.96 -3.44 -1.18
CA GLN A 230 7.07 -2.62 -0.72
C GLN A 230 6.51 -1.24 -0.36
N SER A 231 6.73 -0.80 0.88
CA SER A 231 6.34 0.54 1.37
C SER A 231 6.83 1.62 0.42
N ASP A 232 8.09 1.50 0.02
CA ASP A 232 8.75 2.43 -0.87
C ASP A 232 8.08 2.53 -2.25
N TYR A 233 7.56 1.43 -2.79
CA TYR A 233 6.81 1.47 -4.05
C TYR A 233 5.53 2.30 -3.89
N VAL A 234 4.71 1.97 -2.89
CA VAL A 234 3.41 2.61 -2.67
C VAL A 234 3.58 4.10 -2.41
N ASN A 235 4.53 4.45 -1.56
CA ASN A 235 4.76 5.82 -1.14
C ASN A 235 5.39 6.67 -2.24
N ARG A 236 6.31 6.11 -3.03
CA ARG A 236 6.88 6.83 -4.17
C ARG A 236 5.82 7.23 -5.20
N LEU A 237 4.78 6.43 -5.40
CA LEU A 237 3.66 6.84 -6.27
C LEU A 237 3.00 8.14 -5.79
N GLN A 238 2.81 8.28 -4.48
CA GLN A 238 2.23 9.48 -3.87
C GLN A 238 3.16 10.68 -4.04
N PHE A 239 4.45 10.50 -3.74
CA PHE A 239 5.46 11.57 -3.77
C PHE A 239 5.72 12.08 -5.18
N GLU A 240 5.87 11.18 -6.16
CA GLU A 240 6.05 11.56 -7.56
C GLU A 240 4.80 12.23 -8.13
N PHE A 241 3.60 11.79 -7.74
CA PHE A 241 2.38 12.48 -8.12
C PHE A 241 2.35 13.92 -7.62
N VAL A 242 2.68 14.15 -6.34
CA VAL A 242 2.76 15.50 -5.77
C VAL A 242 3.84 16.33 -6.46
N HIS A 243 5.01 15.75 -6.75
CA HIS A 243 6.09 16.43 -7.45
C HIS A 243 5.65 16.88 -8.85
N GLN A 244 5.03 15.99 -9.63
CA GLN A 244 4.52 16.30 -10.96
C GLN A 244 3.40 17.35 -10.92
N MET A 245 2.48 17.26 -9.96
CA MET A 245 1.43 18.26 -9.75
C MET A 245 2.02 19.63 -9.39
N ARG A 246 3.08 19.67 -8.57
CA ARG A 246 3.81 20.90 -8.25
C ARG A 246 4.48 21.51 -9.48
N GLN A 247 5.03 20.69 -10.38
CA GLN A 247 5.58 21.20 -11.65
C GLN A 247 4.50 21.85 -12.53
N VAL A 248 3.28 21.32 -12.51
CA VAL A 248 2.15 21.83 -13.32
C VAL A 248 1.57 23.12 -12.74
N ALA A 249 1.39 23.21 -11.42
CA ALA A 249 0.60 24.29 -10.80
C ALA A 249 1.22 24.90 -9.53
N GLY A 250 2.51 24.67 -9.27
CA GLY A 250 3.21 25.20 -8.10
C GLY A 250 2.61 24.71 -6.78
N GLU A 251 2.54 25.60 -5.78
CA GLU A 251 1.98 25.28 -4.46
C GLU A 251 0.52 24.82 -4.52
N TYR A 252 -0.28 25.37 -5.45
CA TYR A 252 -1.65 24.91 -5.64
C TYR A 252 -1.70 23.44 -6.08
N GLY A 253 -0.79 23.03 -6.96
CA GLY A 253 -0.66 21.64 -7.38
C GLY A 253 -0.31 20.70 -6.22
N THR A 254 0.58 21.14 -5.33
CA THR A 254 0.94 20.39 -4.11
C THR A 254 -0.28 20.19 -3.20
N THR A 255 -1.01 21.27 -2.91
CA THR A 255 -2.23 21.22 -2.09
C THR A 255 -3.30 20.31 -2.70
N LEU A 256 -3.59 20.48 -3.99
CA LEU A 256 -4.59 19.67 -4.69
C LEU A 256 -4.22 18.19 -4.71
N ALA A 257 -2.95 17.88 -4.98
CA ALA A 257 -2.45 16.50 -4.95
C ALA A 257 -2.62 15.88 -3.55
N GLY A 258 -2.26 16.62 -2.50
CA GLY A 258 -2.45 16.19 -1.11
C GLY A 258 -3.92 15.92 -0.78
N GLU A 259 -4.85 16.79 -1.18
CA GLU A 259 -6.29 16.58 -0.99
C GLU A 259 -6.80 15.31 -1.71
N LEU A 260 -6.34 15.05 -2.93
CA LEU A 260 -6.72 13.85 -3.69
C LEU A 260 -6.15 12.56 -3.08
N LEU A 261 -4.92 12.61 -2.56
CA LEU A 261 -4.30 11.47 -1.87
C LEU A 261 -4.97 11.20 -0.52
N MET A 262 -5.33 12.25 0.21
CA MET A 262 -6.14 12.16 1.43
C MET A 262 -7.49 11.46 1.16
N GLU A 263 -8.15 11.76 0.04
CA GLU A 263 -9.40 11.10 -0.36
C GLU A 263 -9.18 9.60 -0.66
N ALA A 264 -8.05 9.23 -1.29
CA ALA A 264 -7.71 7.82 -1.50
C ALA A 264 -7.48 7.09 -0.16
N GLY A 265 -6.82 7.73 0.81
CA GLY A 265 -6.71 7.26 2.19
C GLY A 265 -8.06 7.14 2.89
N TYR A 266 -8.97 8.09 2.69
CA TYR A 266 -10.32 8.07 3.24
C TYR A 266 -11.14 6.89 2.72
N ALA A 267 -11.09 6.64 1.40
CA ALA A 267 -11.72 5.46 0.79
C ALA A 267 -11.12 4.16 1.33
N CYS A 268 -9.79 4.12 1.57
CA CYS A 268 -9.14 2.99 2.23
C CYS A 268 -9.71 2.78 3.64
N GLY A 269 -9.74 3.82 4.48
CA GLY A 269 -10.25 3.70 5.84
C GLY A 269 -11.70 3.21 5.86
N PHE A 270 -12.53 3.68 4.94
CA PHE A 270 -13.92 3.25 4.86
C PHE A 270 -14.08 1.77 4.47
N PHE A 271 -13.54 1.37 3.32
CA PHE A 271 -13.76 0.02 2.80
C PHE A 271 -12.90 -1.04 3.48
N THR A 272 -11.64 -0.72 3.79
CA THR A 272 -10.71 -1.67 4.43
C THR A 272 -11.13 -1.92 5.86
N TYR A 273 -11.34 -0.86 6.65
CA TYR A 273 -11.74 -1.04 8.04
C TYR A 273 -13.17 -1.57 8.12
N GLY A 274 -14.06 -1.16 7.22
CA GLY A 274 -15.39 -1.75 7.10
C GLY A 274 -15.36 -3.25 6.78
N GLY A 275 -14.49 -3.67 5.86
CA GLY A 275 -14.24 -5.08 5.54
C GLY A 275 -13.72 -5.85 6.75
N ILE A 276 -12.66 -5.36 7.39
CA ILE A 276 -12.07 -5.92 8.61
C ILE A 276 -13.14 -6.06 9.69
N MET A 277 -13.79 -4.97 10.07
CA MET A 277 -14.76 -4.92 11.18
C MET A 277 -16.02 -5.77 10.98
N THR A 278 -16.22 -6.28 9.77
CA THR A 278 -17.38 -7.09 9.41
C THR A 278 -16.98 -8.46 8.86
N SER A 279 -15.72 -8.83 9.03
CA SER A 279 -15.14 -10.10 8.61
C SER A 279 -15.31 -11.19 9.68
N PRO A 280 -15.29 -12.49 9.29
CA PRO A 280 -15.22 -13.59 10.23
C PRO A 280 -14.02 -13.52 11.18
N GLU A 281 -12.87 -13.03 10.69
CA GLU A 281 -11.64 -12.87 11.46
C GLU A 281 -11.85 -11.91 12.63
N TRP A 282 -12.49 -10.77 12.37
CA TRP A 282 -12.86 -9.80 13.42
C TRP A 282 -13.95 -10.32 14.35
N GLU A 283 -14.96 -10.99 13.80
CA GLU A 283 -16.06 -11.55 14.60
C GLU A 283 -15.53 -12.55 15.64
N GLY A 284 -14.58 -13.40 15.27
CA GLY A 284 -13.99 -14.39 16.17
C GLY A 284 -12.96 -13.80 17.14
N ALA A 285 -12.03 -12.98 16.65
CA ALA A 285 -10.87 -12.55 17.44
C ALA A 285 -11.11 -11.25 18.24
N VAL A 286 -12.00 -10.37 17.78
CA VAL A 286 -12.10 -8.98 18.26
C VAL A 286 -13.45 -8.66 18.89
N LYS A 287 -14.55 -8.99 18.20
CA LYS A 287 -15.93 -8.66 18.61
C LYS A 287 -16.26 -8.97 20.08
N PRO A 288 -15.79 -10.08 20.69
CA PRO A 288 -16.09 -10.38 22.09
C PRO A 288 -15.60 -9.34 23.11
N TYR A 289 -14.66 -8.48 22.71
CA TYR A 289 -14.01 -7.48 23.58
C TYR A 289 -14.61 -6.07 23.43
N LEU A 290 -15.52 -5.86 22.48
CA LEU A 290 -16.02 -4.51 22.13
C LEU A 290 -17.26 -4.15 22.96
N LYS A 291 -17.17 -3.08 23.77
CA LYS A 291 -18.27 -2.60 24.64
C LYS A 291 -18.75 -1.20 24.23
N THR A 292 -17.84 -0.36 23.77
CA THR A 292 -18.04 1.05 23.39
C THR A 292 -17.60 1.30 21.95
N LYS A 293 -17.95 2.43 21.36
CA LYS A 293 -17.47 2.80 20.01
C LYS A 293 -15.95 2.97 19.99
N GLU A 294 -15.39 3.50 21.06
CA GLU A 294 -13.96 3.71 21.26
C GLU A 294 -13.18 2.38 21.24
N ASP A 295 -13.77 1.29 21.75
CA ASP A 295 -13.16 -0.04 21.69
C ASP A 295 -12.95 -0.51 20.24
N TRP A 296 -13.83 -0.16 19.30
CA TRP A 296 -13.66 -0.53 17.89
C TRP A 296 -12.42 0.14 17.28
N ILE A 297 -12.17 1.40 17.64
CA ILE A 297 -11.02 2.17 17.17
C ILE A 297 -9.74 1.62 17.79
N LYS A 298 -9.74 1.36 19.11
CA LYS A 298 -8.60 0.79 19.84
C LYS A 298 -8.26 -0.63 19.39
N ALA A 299 -9.28 -1.46 19.13
CA ALA A 299 -9.09 -2.81 18.63
C ALA A 299 -8.54 -2.82 17.20
N LEU A 300 -9.04 -1.94 16.33
CA LEU A 300 -8.48 -1.79 15.00
C LEU A 300 -7.03 -1.33 15.07
N ALA A 301 -6.70 -0.34 15.91
CA ALA A 301 -5.33 0.10 16.14
C ALA A 301 -4.40 -1.08 16.51
N SER A 302 -4.87 -1.95 17.41
CA SER A 302 -4.12 -3.14 17.86
C SER A 302 -3.84 -4.14 16.72
N LEU A 303 -4.77 -4.27 15.76
CA LEU A 303 -4.64 -5.11 14.56
C LEU A 303 -3.74 -4.45 13.51
N VAL A 304 -3.94 -3.17 13.18
CA VAL A 304 -3.16 -2.50 12.12
C VAL A 304 -1.68 -2.37 12.49
N ASN A 305 -1.37 -2.37 13.79
CA ASN A 305 -0.01 -2.43 14.30
C ASN A 305 0.75 -3.71 13.93
N THR A 306 0.07 -4.73 13.37
CA THR A 306 0.70 -5.96 12.85
C THR A 306 0.77 -5.99 11.32
N MET A 307 0.49 -4.87 10.63
CA MET A 307 0.37 -4.81 9.16
C MET A 307 1.53 -4.10 8.46
N GLY A 308 2.52 -3.62 9.23
CA GLY A 308 3.72 -2.93 8.73
C GLY A 308 3.60 -1.40 8.62
N TRP A 309 2.50 -0.81 9.09
CA TRP A 309 2.25 0.64 8.96
C TRP A 309 2.88 1.49 10.08
N GLY A 310 3.64 0.89 11.01
CA GLY A 310 4.07 1.55 12.25
C GLY A 310 3.09 1.32 13.41
N TYR A 311 3.35 1.98 14.54
CA TYR A 311 2.55 1.84 15.76
C TYR A 311 1.54 2.98 15.92
N HIS A 312 0.26 2.65 15.72
CA HIS A 312 -0.89 3.53 15.82
C HIS A 312 -1.45 3.55 17.24
N THR A 313 -1.80 4.74 17.72
CA THR A 313 -2.52 4.96 18.98
C THR A 313 -3.40 6.22 18.90
N ALA A 314 -4.34 6.36 19.81
CA ALA A 314 -5.14 7.57 19.99
C ALA A 314 -4.87 8.15 21.39
N ILE A 315 -4.43 9.41 21.45
CA ILE A 315 -4.12 10.10 22.73
C ILE A 315 -5.34 10.88 23.26
N GLU A 316 -6.26 11.20 22.36
CA GLU A 316 -7.58 11.77 22.64
C GLU A 316 -8.55 11.05 21.72
N LEU A 317 -9.69 10.61 22.25
CA LEU A 317 -10.69 9.88 21.47
C LEU A 317 -12.10 10.15 21.98
N SER A 318 -12.92 10.76 21.13
CA SER A 318 -14.34 11.01 21.33
C SER A 318 -15.02 11.14 19.97
N GLN A 319 -16.36 11.14 19.94
CA GLN A 319 -17.11 11.42 18.72
C GLN A 319 -16.84 12.83 18.16
N GLN A 320 -16.49 13.83 18.98
CA GLN A 320 -16.31 15.20 18.47
C GLN A 320 -14.90 15.41 17.92
N LYS A 321 -13.92 14.71 18.51
CA LYS A 321 -12.51 14.90 18.23
C LYS A 321 -11.69 13.66 18.61
N ALA A 322 -10.71 13.36 17.78
CA ALA A 322 -9.64 12.42 18.06
C ALA A 322 -8.28 13.01 17.69
N VAL A 323 -7.25 12.62 18.45
CA VAL A 323 -5.85 12.90 18.13
C VAL A 323 -5.12 11.57 18.05
N PHE A 324 -4.72 11.21 16.83
CA PHE A 324 -4.00 9.99 16.53
C PHE A 324 -2.50 10.25 16.47
N ARG A 325 -1.71 9.25 16.86
CA ARG A 325 -0.26 9.22 16.66
C ARG A 325 0.13 7.93 15.95
N ASN A 326 1.14 8.04 15.08
CA ASN A 326 1.83 6.88 14.52
C ASN A 326 3.34 7.01 14.75
N TYR A 327 3.93 5.99 15.38
CA TYR A 327 5.38 5.89 15.58
C TYR A 327 5.96 4.98 14.50
N ASN A 328 7.07 5.40 13.89
CA ASN A 328 7.67 4.71 12.74
C ASN A 328 6.70 4.61 11.54
N ASP A 329 6.03 5.72 11.25
CA ASP A 329 5.11 5.85 10.13
C ASP A 329 5.75 5.46 8.79
N PHE A 330 5.11 4.55 8.06
CA PHE A 330 5.69 4.00 6.83
C PHE A 330 5.81 5.04 5.70
N GLU A 331 4.94 6.05 5.64
CA GLU A 331 4.99 7.12 4.63
C GLU A 331 6.16 8.06 4.91
N ASP A 332 6.26 8.56 6.14
CA ASP A 332 7.36 9.43 6.56
C ASP A 332 8.72 8.72 6.45
N LEU A 333 8.82 7.45 6.88
CA LEU A 333 10.07 6.69 6.79
C LEU A 333 10.50 6.46 5.34
N SER A 334 9.56 6.14 4.44
CA SER A 334 9.85 6.04 3.01
C SER A 334 10.30 7.39 2.44
N TYR A 335 9.62 8.49 2.79
CA TYR A 335 10.00 9.83 2.32
C TYR A 335 11.43 10.19 2.76
N MET A 336 11.76 9.98 4.04
CA MET A 336 13.09 10.23 4.59
C MET A 336 14.18 9.44 3.86
N ARG A 337 13.89 8.20 3.46
CA ARG A 337 14.82 7.36 2.71
C ARG A 337 15.07 7.85 1.29
N MET A 338 14.04 8.39 0.64
CA MET A 338 14.10 8.75 -0.78
C MET A 338 14.49 10.21 -1.01
N TYR A 339 14.02 11.13 -0.18
CA TYR A 339 14.09 12.57 -0.39
C TYR A 339 14.66 13.35 0.81
N GLY A 340 14.81 12.71 1.98
CA GLY A 340 15.25 13.38 3.19
C GLY A 340 14.11 14.14 3.88
N ASN A 341 14.37 15.35 4.38
CA ASN A 341 13.36 16.12 5.11
C ASN A 341 12.30 16.71 4.16
N SER A 342 11.05 16.76 4.64
CA SER A 342 9.94 17.43 3.96
C SER A 342 9.63 18.79 4.59
N GLU A 343 9.19 19.73 3.77
CA GLU A 343 8.69 21.04 4.21
C GLU A 343 7.27 20.96 4.81
N TYR A 344 6.55 19.87 4.56
CA TYR A 344 5.18 19.64 5.01
C TYR A 344 4.92 18.14 5.28
N PRO A 345 3.93 17.78 6.12
CA PRO A 345 3.60 16.39 6.39
C PRO A 345 3.16 15.62 5.13
N VAL A 346 3.62 14.37 4.97
CA VAL A 346 3.44 13.56 3.76
C VAL A 346 2.64 12.26 3.98
N HIS A 347 2.03 12.12 5.15
CA HIS A 347 1.32 10.91 5.60
C HIS A 347 -0.17 10.92 5.22
N TRP A 348 -0.46 11.07 3.93
CA TRP A 348 -1.83 11.24 3.43
C TRP A 348 -2.66 9.96 3.55
N ALA A 349 -2.06 8.78 3.37
CA ALA A 349 -2.79 7.52 3.45
C ALA A 349 -3.29 7.28 4.88
N ASN A 350 -2.40 7.42 5.87
CA ASN A 350 -2.75 7.24 7.28
C ASN A 350 -3.70 8.32 7.77
N SER A 351 -3.45 9.59 7.41
CA SER A 351 -4.34 10.70 7.75
C SER A 351 -5.75 10.50 7.19
N GLY A 352 -5.88 10.11 5.92
CA GLY A 352 -7.16 9.80 5.31
C GLY A 352 -7.83 8.59 5.98
N GLY A 353 -7.04 7.56 6.30
CA GLY A 353 -7.48 6.37 7.01
C GLY A 353 -8.09 6.69 8.37
N PHE A 354 -7.45 7.53 9.19
CA PHE A 354 -7.98 7.96 10.49
C PHE A 354 -9.33 8.67 10.38
N THR A 355 -9.47 9.55 9.39
CA THR A 355 -10.74 10.26 9.14
C THR A 355 -11.83 9.30 8.67
N GLY A 356 -11.47 8.35 7.80
CA GLY A 356 -12.37 7.28 7.36
C GLY A 356 -12.84 6.41 8.53
N LEU A 357 -11.94 6.09 9.46
CA LEU A 357 -12.25 5.32 10.67
C LEU A 357 -13.24 6.06 11.59
N MET A 358 -12.97 7.34 11.87
CA MET A 358 -13.85 8.16 12.71
C MET A 358 -15.25 8.24 12.12
N GLN A 359 -15.35 8.49 10.81
CA GLN A 359 -16.64 8.49 10.14
C GLN A 359 -17.32 7.11 10.21
N LEU A 360 -16.57 6.04 9.96
CA LEU A 360 -17.12 4.68 9.93
C LEU A 360 -17.73 4.29 11.28
N VAL A 361 -17.05 4.59 12.38
CA VAL A 361 -17.46 4.19 13.73
C VAL A 361 -18.56 5.10 14.29
N TYR A 362 -18.44 6.41 14.09
CA TYR A 362 -19.36 7.35 14.72
C TYR A 362 -20.58 7.70 13.87
N ASN A 363 -20.42 7.78 12.55
CA ASN A 363 -21.44 8.32 11.64
C ASN A 363 -22.05 7.25 10.71
N THR A 364 -21.78 5.96 10.97
CA THR A 364 -22.47 4.84 10.33
C THR A 364 -23.00 3.86 11.39
N ASP A 365 -23.79 2.89 10.93
CA ASP A 365 -24.41 1.85 11.77
C ASP A 365 -23.61 0.53 11.74
N LEU A 366 -22.33 0.61 11.33
CA LEU A 366 -21.43 -0.53 11.23
C LEU A 366 -21.18 -1.22 12.57
N VAL A 367 -21.10 -0.46 13.66
CA VAL A 367 -20.95 -1.03 15.02
C VAL A 367 -22.14 -1.92 15.42
N HIS A 368 -23.28 -1.77 14.75
CA HIS A 368 -24.47 -2.61 14.89
C HIS A 368 -24.64 -3.62 13.74
N GLY A 369 -23.60 -3.81 12.92
CA GLY A 369 -23.52 -4.82 11.86
C GLY A 369 -24.04 -4.39 10.50
N LYS A 370 -24.45 -3.12 10.31
CA LYS A 370 -24.90 -2.64 8.99
C LYS A 370 -23.72 -2.23 8.13
N LYS A 371 -23.43 -3.03 7.11
CA LYS A 371 -22.35 -2.78 6.15
C LYS A 371 -22.75 -1.74 5.11
N ILE A 372 -21.79 -0.92 4.69
CA ILE A 372 -21.88 -0.10 3.48
C ILE A 372 -20.82 -0.61 2.51
N GLU A 373 -21.24 -1.38 1.51
CA GLU A 373 -20.31 -2.11 0.63
C GLU A 373 -20.22 -1.52 -0.78
N THR A 374 -20.93 -0.41 -1.05
CA THR A 374 -21.00 0.17 -2.40
C THR A 374 -20.26 1.50 -2.49
N GLU A 375 -19.66 1.76 -3.65
CA GLU A 375 -19.09 3.07 -4.00
C GLU A 375 -20.11 4.21 -3.86
N GLU A 376 -21.37 3.98 -4.22
CA GLU A 376 -22.42 4.98 -4.02
C GLU A 376 -22.74 5.19 -2.54
N GLY A 377 -22.73 4.13 -1.72
CA GLY A 377 -22.88 4.23 -0.28
C GLY A 377 -21.75 5.04 0.37
N PHE A 378 -20.50 4.81 -0.06
CA PHE A 378 -19.35 5.62 0.34
C PHE A 378 -19.52 7.09 -0.08
N ARG A 379 -19.88 7.35 -1.34
CA ARG A 379 -20.13 8.72 -1.83
C ARG A 379 -21.31 9.40 -1.13
N ALA A 380 -22.34 8.67 -0.76
CA ALA A 380 -23.50 9.18 -0.04
C ALA A 380 -23.12 9.56 1.39
N MET A 381 -22.35 8.70 2.07
CA MET A 381 -21.76 8.99 3.37
C MET A 381 -20.89 10.26 3.28
N ARG A 382 -20.03 10.39 2.27
CA ARG A 382 -19.18 11.58 2.07
C ARG A 382 -20.03 12.84 1.86
N ARG A 383 -21.12 12.73 1.10
CA ARG A 383 -22.05 13.84 0.85
C ARG A 383 -22.91 14.24 2.06
N SER A 384 -22.84 13.51 3.17
CA SER A 384 -23.55 13.86 4.39
C SER A 384 -23.01 15.17 4.99
N LYS A 385 -23.89 15.91 5.69
CA LYS A 385 -23.53 17.22 6.29
C LYS A 385 -22.64 17.10 7.53
N GLU A 386 -22.47 15.90 8.07
CA GLU A 386 -21.65 15.59 9.24
C GLU A 386 -20.40 14.84 8.78
N GLY A 387 -19.33 15.59 8.52
CA GLY A 387 -18.07 15.05 8.04
C GLY A 387 -16.91 15.54 8.89
N TYR A 388 -16.04 14.61 9.29
CA TYR A 388 -14.81 14.96 9.97
C TYR A 388 -13.84 15.69 9.03
N LYS A 389 -13.11 16.65 9.59
CA LYS A 389 -11.97 17.33 8.99
C LYS A 389 -10.69 16.75 9.56
N THR A 390 -9.63 16.82 8.76
CA THR A 390 -8.30 16.35 9.13
C THR A 390 -7.33 17.49 9.19
N LYS A 391 -6.48 17.49 10.21
CA LYS A 391 -5.31 18.36 10.29
C LYS A 391 -4.08 17.54 10.66
N MET A 392 -3.13 17.48 9.74
CA MET A 392 -1.81 16.89 9.95
C MET A 392 -0.99 17.87 10.79
N THR A 393 -0.64 17.53 12.03
CA THR A 393 0.03 18.45 12.97
C THR A 393 1.51 18.19 13.15
N LYS A 394 1.96 16.95 12.95
CA LYS A 394 3.37 16.53 13.05
C LYS A 394 3.70 15.46 12.03
N GLY A 395 4.95 15.38 11.59
CA GLY A 395 5.43 14.34 10.69
C GLY A 395 6.91 14.04 10.93
N ILE A 396 7.28 12.76 10.91
CA ILE A 396 8.69 12.37 11.11
C ILE A 396 9.57 12.98 10.02
N SER A 397 9.06 13.06 8.79
CA SER A 397 9.75 13.72 7.67
C SER A 397 9.93 15.23 7.85
N CYS A 398 9.13 15.87 8.71
CA CYS A 398 9.25 17.28 9.09
C CYS A 398 10.18 17.52 10.29
N GLY A 399 10.81 16.46 10.81
CA GLY A 399 11.73 16.52 11.95
C GLY A 399 11.09 16.18 13.29
N ASP A 400 9.79 15.88 13.35
CA ASP A 400 9.14 15.41 14.57
C ASP A 400 9.56 13.97 14.94
N ASP A 401 9.18 13.54 16.14
CA ASP A 401 9.45 12.20 16.66
C ASP A 401 8.42 11.16 16.18
N PHE A 402 7.24 11.60 15.79
CA PHE A 402 6.12 10.78 15.37
C PHE A 402 5.18 11.59 14.46
N LEU A 403 4.36 10.87 13.70
CA LEU A 403 3.20 11.43 13.03
C LEU A 403 2.13 11.78 14.06
N GLU A 404 1.49 12.94 13.92
CA GLU A 404 0.29 13.32 14.70
C GLU A 404 -0.77 13.93 13.79
N VAL A 405 -2.00 13.48 13.97
CA VAL A 405 -3.17 13.89 13.18
C VAL A 405 -4.33 14.20 14.10
N GLU A 406 -4.93 15.37 13.94
CA GLU A 406 -6.17 15.77 14.59
C GLU A 406 -7.35 15.57 13.64
N VAL A 407 -8.37 14.86 14.09
CA VAL A 407 -9.62 14.61 13.36
C VAL A 407 -10.79 15.17 14.17
N TYR A 408 -11.61 16.04 13.58
CA TYR A 408 -12.66 16.78 14.30
C TYR A 408 -13.86 17.13 13.42
N LEU A 409 -15.05 17.30 14.01
CA LEU A 409 -16.28 17.68 13.28
C LEU A 409 -16.28 19.14 12.79
#